data_AF-J2U8G5-F1
#
_entry.id   AF-J2U8G5-F1
#
_cell.length_a   1.000
_cell.length_b   1.000
_cell.length_c   1.000
_cell.angle_alpha   90.00
_cell.angle_beta   90.00
_cell.angle_gamma   90.00
#
_symmetry.space_group_name_H-M   'P 1'
#
loop_
_entity.id
_entity.type
_entity.pdbx_description
1 polymer ?
#
loop_
_entity_poly.entity_id
_entity_poly.type
_entity_poly.pdbx_seq_one_letter_code
_entity_poly.pdbx_strand_id
1 'polypeptide(L)'
;MFSAIQTVYGAQPIDTLRTPAKIAVAFCTLALFMELALKKIVLVAFDQFTDIDLFLMWDILGRNTEDWHVRILGSSAIVRSAHGLPVSVHGPLSEANSADAVLFVSGKEGIPAALAAPDFLPSFELDSRRQRIGSICAGAFILERLGLLSGQATTHPDARSSLQALGLEPVDQPLVCQGNVATAGGCLSALYLVGWLVESWFDVGKRRATLLPVLPAGQQELYDALIGLSIRQGALYDRPSQQETRHGMSSNW
;
A
#
# COMPACT_ATOMS: atom_id res chain seq x y z
N MET A 1 10.12 28.09 5.69
CA MET A 1 10.32 28.28 7.15
C MET A 1 9.53 29.47 7.70
N PHE A 2 9.60 30.67 7.09
CA PHE A 2 8.89 31.87 7.59
C PHE A 2 7.35 31.80 7.53
N SER A 3 6.78 31.08 6.56
CA SER A 3 5.31 30.98 6.40
C SER A 3 4.63 30.09 7.46
N ALA A 4 5.35 29.18 8.11
CA ALA A 4 4.74 28.23 9.06
C ALA A 4 4.67 28.79 10.50
N ILE A 5 5.58 29.70 10.85
CA ILE A 5 5.66 30.31 12.19
C ILE A 5 4.49 31.28 12.43
N GLN A 6 4.01 31.94 11.38
CA GLN A 6 2.94 32.95 11.47
C GLN A 6 1.57 32.36 11.80
N THR A 7 1.32 31.10 11.42
CA THR A 7 0.04 30.41 11.68
C THR A 7 -0.13 30.02 13.15
N VAL A 8 0.98 29.81 13.88
CA VAL A 8 0.94 29.34 15.28
C VAL A 8 0.77 30.49 16.29
N TYR A 9 1.30 31.68 16.01
CA TYR A 9 1.36 32.77 17.01
C TYR A 9 0.46 33.97 16.73
N GLY A 10 -0.30 33.96 15.63
CA GLY A 10 -1.01 35.16 15.18
C GLY A 10 -0.04 36.31 14.93
N ALA A 11 -0.54 37.50 14.58
CA ALA A 11 0.27 38.67 14.24
C ALA A 11 0.99 39.30 15.47
N GLN A 12 1.80 38.52 16.20
CA GLN A 12 2.66 39.02 17.27
C GLN A 12 4.05 39.39 16.69
N PRO A 13 4.62 40.52 17.11
CA PRO A 13 5.90 40.99 16.58
C PRO A 13 7.04 40.00 16.88
N ILE A 14 7.85 39.73 15.85
CA ILE A 14 8.95 38.75 15.81
C ILE A 14 9.96 38.93 16.97
N ASP A 15 10.03 40.12 17.57
CA ASP A 15 10.92 40.41 18.70
C ASP A 15 10.59 39.69 20.01
N THR A 16 9.44 39.04 20.13
CA THR A 16 9.01 38.33 21.37
C THR A 16 9.48 36.86 21.46
N LEU A 17 10.11 36.33 20.41
CA LEU A 17 10.53 34.92 20.29
C LEU A 17 11.98 34.63 20.74
N ARG A 18 12.64 35.54 21.48
CA ARG A 18 14.11 35.48 21.70
C ARG A 18 14.60 34.61 22.87
N THR A 19 13.74 33.91 23.62
CA THR A 19 14.22 33.02 24.69
C THR A 19 14.35 31.57 24.22
N PRO A 20 15.45 30.87 24.56
CA PRO A 20 15.70 29.50 24.10
C PRO A 20 14.58 28.51 24.49
N ALA A 21 13.93 28.73 25.63
CA ALA A 21 12.78 27.92 26.06
C ALA A 21 11.53 28.09 25.16
N LYS A 22 11.23 29.31 24.69
CA LYS A 22 10.08 29.56 23.80
C LYS A 22 10.34 29.04 22.38
N ILE A 23 11.60 29.13 21.92
CA ILE A 23 12.04 28.53 20.64
C ILE A 23 11.92 27.01 20.72
N ALA A 24 12.39 26.37 21.81
CA ALA A 24 12.30 24.93 21.98
C ALA A 24 10.85 24.43 22.03
N VAL A 25 9.94 25.13 22.71
CA VAL A 25 8.51 24.79 22.74
C VAL A 25 7.87 24.95 21.35
N ALA A 26 8.19 26.01 20.60
CA ALA A 26 7.68 26.20 19.25
C ALA A 26 8.18 25.10 18.28
N PHE A 27 9.45 24.71 18.37
CA PHE A 27 10.00 23.59 17.60
C PHE A 27 9.36 22.25 17.99
N CYS A 28 9.17 21.99 19.28
CA CYS A 28 8.53 20.76 19.76
C CYS A 28 7.06 20.68 19.34
N THR A 29 6.33 21.81 19.39
CA THR A 29 4.93 21.88 18.95
C THR A 29 4.82 21.73 17.43
N LEU A 30 5.74 22.33 16.65
CA LEU A 30 5.77 22.17 15.20
C LEU A 30 6.17 20.76 14.77
N ALA A 31 7.15 20.14 15.45
CA ALA A 31 7.52 18.74 15.23
C ALA A 31 6.35 17.80 15.53
N LEU A 32 5.64 18.02 16.64
CA LEU A 32 4.43 17.26 16.97
C LEU A 32 3.29 17.50 15.95
N PHE A 33 3.14 18.73 15.44
CA PHE A 33 2.16 19.05 14.40
C PHE A 33 2.51 18.42 13.04
N MET A 34 3.80 18.36 12.71
CA MET A 34 4.31 17.67 11.52
C MET A 34 4.14 16.17 11.66
N GLU A 35 4.40 15.60 12.84
CA GLU A 35 4.18 14.18 13.16
C GLU A 35 2.68 13.81 13.11
N LEU A 36 1.78 14.76 13.44
CA LEU A 36 0.34 14.64 13.26
C LEU A 36 -0.14 14.83 11.79
N ALA A 37 0.72 15.29 10.88
CA ALA A 37 0.37 15.54 9.48
C ALA A 37 0.87 14.45 8.51
N LEU A 38 1.81 13.58 8.94
CA LEU A 38 2.34 12.50 8.10
C LEU A 38 1.29 11.40 7.88
N LYS A 39 1.20 10.92 6.65
CA LYS A 39 0.40 9.73 6.34
C LYS A 39 0.96 8.49 7.07
N LYS A 40 0.10 7.65 7.64
CA LYS A 40 0.51 6.37 8.25
C LYS A 40 0.35 5.24 7.24
N ILE A 41 1.45 4.60 6.86
CA ILE A 41 1.46 3.39 6.03
C ILE A 41 1.82 2.20 6.91
N VAL A 42 1.05 1.12 6.80
CA VAL A 42 1.40 -0.14 7.46
C VAL A 42 1.65 -1.25 6.43
N LEU A 43 2.73 -1.99 6.65
CA LEU A 43 3.05 -3.23 5.96
C LEU A 43 2.69 -4.37 6.89
N VAL A 44 1.70 -5.18 6.52
CA VAL A 44 1.28 -6.35 7.32
C VAL A 44 2.13 -7.55 6.92
N ALA A 45 2.85 -8.10 7.88
CA ALA A 45 3.67 -9.29 7.74
C ALA A 45 3.27 -10.37 8.77
N PHE A 46 3.63 -11.61 8.48
CA PHE A 46 3.32 -12.83 9.25
C PHE A 46 4.43 -13.85 8.99
N ASP A 47 4.53 -14.90 9.79
CA ASP A 47 5.55 -15.94 9.57
C ASP A 47 5.44 -16.57 8.16
N GLN A 48 6.59 -16.95 7.60
CA GLN A 48 6.73 -17.47 6.24
C GLN A 48 6.26 -16.48 5.15
N PHE A 49 6.38 -15.18 5.40
CA PHE A 49 6.23 -14.16 4.37
C PHE A 49 7.36 -14.23 3.33
N THR A 50 7.07 -13.89 2.07
CA THR A 50 8.07 -13.83 1.00
C THR A 50 9.00 -12.63 1.20
N ASP A 51 10.31 -12.89 1.37
CA ASP A 51 11.31 -11.89 1.76
C ASP A 51 11.23 -10.58 0.95
N ILE A 52 11.34 -10.69 -0.38
CA ILE A 52 11.40 -9.53 -1.28
C ILE A 52 10.12 -8.70 -1.25
N ASP A 53 8.97 -9.33 -1.00
CA ASP A 53 7.67 -8.66 -1.02
C ASP A 53 7.54 -7.66 0.14
N LEU A 54 8.12 -7.98 1.31
CA LEU A 54 8.22 -7.01 2.41
C LEU A 54 9.35 -6.01 2.17
N PHE A 55 10.57 -6.50 1.92
CA PHE A 55 11.76 -5.65 1.95
C PHE A 55 11.81 -4.64 0.81
N LEU A 56 11.29 -4.96 -0.38
CA LEU A 56 11.23 -4.00 -1.48
C LEU A 56 10.26 -2.86 -1.17
N MET A 57 9.05 -3.16 -0.68
CA MET A 57 8.09 -2.12 -0.28
C MET A 57 8.63 -1.28 0.88
N TRP A 58 9.23 -1.93 1.88
CA TRP A 58 9.87 -1.27 3.01
C TRP A 58 10.98 -0.31 2.57
N ASP A 59 11.90 -0.75 1.71
CA ASP A 59 13.01 0.09 1.21
C ASP A 59 12.51 1.29 0.41
N ILE A 60 11.57 1.08 -0.53
CA ILE A 60 11.03 2.17 -1.36
C ILE A 60 10.34 3.22 -0.49
N LEU A 61 9.43 2.80 0.38
CA LEU A 61 8.63 3.71 1.19
C LEU A 61 9.46 4.37 2.30
N GLY A 62 10.41 3.63 2.88
CA GLY A 62 11.27 4.10 3.98
C GLY A 62 12.30 5.17 3.57
N ARG A 63 12.55 5.35 2.26
CA ARG A 63 13.41 6.42 1.74
C ARG A 63 12.78 7.82 1.88
N ASN A 64 11.49 7.91 2.17
CA ASN A 64 10.79 9.17 2.41
C ASN A 64 10.31 9.24 3.87
N THR A 65 10.77 10.26 4.58
CA THR A 65 10.43 10.49 5.99
C THR A 65 9.68 11.81 6.21
N GLU A 66 9.29 12.51 5.14
CA GLU A 66 8.69 13.84 5.19
C GLU A 66 7.19 13.84 4.85
N ASP A 67 6.71 12.85 4.09
CA ASP A 67 5.32 12.77 3.67
C ASP A 67 4.52 11.68 4.42
N TRP A 68 5.21 10.65 4.91
CA TRP A 68 4.60 9.50 5.59
C TRP A 68 5.54 8.82 6.58
N HIS A 69 4.95 7.99 7.43
CA HIS A 69 5.65 7.08 8.33
C HIS A 69 5.22 5.64 8.06
N VAL A 70 6.20 4.75 7.87
CA VAL A 70 5.97 3.32 7.53
C VAL A 70 6.15 2.46 8.77
N ARG A 71 5.24 1.53 9.02
CA ARG A 71 5.36 0.55 10.12
C ARG A 71 5.10 -0.86 9.61
N ILE A 72 5.90 -1.80 10.08
CA ILE A 72 5.66 -3.25 9.91
C ILE A 72 4.79 -3.71 11.07
N LEU A 73 3.64 -4.33 10.80
CA LEU A 73 2.75 -4.91 11.80
C LEU A 73 2.73 -6.43 11.65
N GLY A 74 2.61 -7.16 12.76
CA GLY A 74 2.50 -8.62 12.75
C GLY A 74 1.73 -9.17 13.94
N SER A 75 1.46 -10.48 13.90
CA SER A 75 0.76 -11.22 14.95
C SER A 75 1.63 -11.51 16.19
N SER A 76 2.94 -11.38 16.06
CA SER A 76 3.96 -11.61 17.09
C SER A 76 5.00 -10.49 17.08
N ALA A 77 5.76 -10.33 18.16
CA ALA A 77 6.82 -9.32 18.25
C ALA A 77 7.93 -9.50 17.20
N ILE A 78 8.14 -10.73 16.74
CA ILE A 78 9.08 -11.10 15.68
C ILE A 78 8.34 -12.05 14.73
N VAL A 79 8.38 -11.74 13.44
CA VAL A 79 7.97 -12.63 12.35
C VAL A 79 9.20 -13.10 11.59
N ARG A 80 9.15 -14.28 10.98
CA ARG A 80 10.27 -14.87 10.25
C ARG A 80 9.89 -15.05 8.78
N SER A 81 10.75 -14.58 7.87
CA SER A 81 10.53 -14.75 6.43
C SER A 81 10.63 -16.21 6.00
N ALA A 82 10.20 -16.51 4.78
CA ALA A 82 10.32 -17.83 4.16
C ALA A 82 11.78 -18.33 4.07
N HIS A 83 12.76 -17.43 3.93
CA HIS A 83 14.18 -17.79 3.97
C HIS A 83 14.80 -17.75 5.37
N GLY A 84 14.00 -17.49 6.40
CA GLY A 84 14.43 -17.58 7.79
C GLY A 84 15.04 -16.30 8.37
N LEU A 85 14.81 -15.12 7.77
CA LEU A 85 15.26 -13.87 8.37
C LEU A 85 14.25 -13.41 9.45
N PRO A 86 14.65 -13.23 10.72
CA PRO A 86 13.77 -12.66 11.73
C PRO A 86 13.63 -11.15 11.53
N VAL A 87 12.39 -10.65 11.63
CA VAL A 87 12.05 -9.23 11.55
C VAL A 87 11.24 -8.85 12.78
N SER A 88 11.78 -7.93 13.57
CA SER A 88 11.02 -7.31 14.66
C SER A 88 9.92 -6.42 14.07
N VAL A 89 8.69 -6.60 14.52
CA VAL A 89 7.58 -5.76 14.08
C VAL A 89 7.49 -4.51 14.95
N HIS A 90 6.83 -3.47 14.43
CA HIS A 90 6.66 -2.20 15.12
C HIS A 90 5.39 -2.17 15.98
N GLY A 91 4.46 -3.10 15.79
CA GLY A 91 3.19 -3.11 16.53
C GLY A 91 2.26 -4.27 16.13
N PRO A 92 1.12 -4.42 16.85
CA PRO A 92 0.13 -5.45 16.58
C PRO A 92 -0.68 -5.16 15.31
N LEU A 93 -1.29 -6.20 14.74
CA LEU A 93 -2.12 -6.11 13.53
C LEU A 93 -3.25 -5.08 13.63
N SER A 94 -3.89 -4.95 14.80
CA SER A 94 -5.02 -4.03 15.03
C SER A 94 -4.69 -2.55 14.80
N GLU A 95 -3.40 -2.17 14.84
CA GLU A 95 -2.99 -0.82 14.48
C GLU A 95 -3.27 -0.45 13.02
N ALA A 96 -3.46 -1.45 12.14
CA ALA A 96 -3.82 -1.24 10.73
C ALA A 96 -5.15 -0.49 10.59
N ASN A 97 -6.07 -0.63 11.55
CA ASN A 97 -7.38 0.01 11.52
C ASN A 97 -7.31 1.54 11.68
N SER A 98 -6.16 2.10 12.07
CA SER A 98 -5.94 3.56 12.17
C SER A 98 -5.05 4.13 11.07
N ALA A 99 -4.53 3.29 10.16
CA ALA A 99 -3.60 3.71 9.13
C ALA A 99 -4.30 4.39 7.95
N ASP A 100 -3.59 5.28 7.23
CA ASP A 100 -4.07 5.81 5.95
C ASP A 100 -3.93 4.78 4.82
N ALA A 101 -2.93 3.89 4.91
CA ALA A 101 -2.79 2.76 4.00
C ALA A 101 -2.34 1.47 4.67
N VAL A 102 -2.82 0.34 4.14
CA VAL A 102 -2.51 -1.02 4.59
C VAL A 102 -2.07 -1.84 3.39
N LEU A 103 -0.84 -2.34 3.41
CA LEU A 103 -0.28 -3.19 2.35
C LEU A 103 0.02 -4.58 2.92
N PHE A 104 -0.59 -5.62 2.33
CA PHE A 104 -0.35 -7.01 2.72
C PHE A 104 0.75 -7.64 1.87
N VAL A 105 1.73 -8.24 2.54
CA VAL A 105 2.78 -9.04 1.89
C VAL A 105 2.22 -10.39 1.44
N SER A 106 3.01 -11.12 0.65
CA SER A 106 2.72 -12.50 0.25
C SER A 106 3.45 -13.51 1.15
N GLY A 107 3.15 -14.78 0.97
CA GLY A 107 3.88 -15.92 1.52
C GLY A 107 3.23 -17.20 1.07
N LYS A 108 3.97 -18.09 0.39
CA LYS A 108 3.41 -19.36 -0.14
C LYS A 108 2.82 -20.22 0.99
N GLU A 109 3.56 -20.34 2.09
CA GLU A 109 3.12 -21.05 3.29
C GLU A 109 2.47 -20.09 4.31
N GLY A 110 2.95 -18.84 4.35
CA GLY A 110 2.46 -17.83 5.30
C GLY A 110 1.00 -17.43 5.08
N ILE A 111 0.54 -17.30 3.83
CA ILE A 111 -0.85 -16.90 3.54
C ILE A 111 -1.86 -17.94 4.05
N PRO A 112 -1.77 -19.24 3.69
CA PRO A 112 -2.66 -20.25 4.24
C PRO A 112 -2.61 -20.32 5.77
N ALA A 113 -1.41 -20.23 6.37
CA ALA A 113 -1.26 -20.28 7.82
C ALA A 113 -1.90 -19.07 8.52
N ALA A 114 -1.68 -17.86 8.01
CA ALA A 114 -2.29 -16.64 8.53
C ALA A 114 -3.82 -16.68 8.42
N LEU A 115 -4.35 -17.10 7.27
CA LEU A 115 -5.81 -17.22 7.08
C LEU A 115 -6.47 -18.32 7.94
N ALA A 116 -5.70 -19.33 8.37
CA ALA A 116 -6.17 -20.36 9.28
C ALA A 116 -6.08 -19.96 10.77
N ALA A 117 -5.28 -18.92 11.10
CA ALA A 117 -5.14 -18.46 12.46
C ALA A 117 -6.41 -17.71 12.91
N PRO A 118 -7.00 -18.07 14.07
CA PRO A 118 -8.31 -17.57 14.48
C PRO A 118 -8.34 -16.05 14.69
N ASP A 119 -7.21 -15.45 15.09
CA ASP A 119 -7.13 -14.04 15.46
C ASP A 119 -6.65 -13.12 14.32
N PHE A 120 -6.22 -13.70 13.17
CA PHE A 120 -5.64 -12.90 12.09
C PHE A 120 -6.68 -12.02 11.40
N LEU A 121 -7.71 -12.60 10.80
CA LEU A 121 -8.76 -11.84 10.11
C LEU A 121 -9.56 -10.91 11.06
N PRO A 122 -9.95 -11.33 12.28
CA PRO A 122 -10.64 -10.46 13.24
C PRO A 122 -9.84 -9.25 13.71
N SER A 123 -8.53 -9.20 13.47
CA SER A 123 -7.71 -8.02 13.78
C SER A 123 -8.00 -6.81 12.88
N PHE A 124 -8.72 -7.01 11.78
CA PHE A 124 -8.89 -6.02 10.72
C PHE A 124 -10.34 -5.53 10.58
N GLU A 125 -10.53 -4.22 10.78
CA GLU A 125 -11.75 -3.45 10.52
C GLU A 125 -11.44 -2.37 9.46
N LEU A 126 -10.97 -2.83 8.30
CA LEU A 126 -10.51 -1.94 7.24
C LEU A 126 -11.67 -1.29 6.48
N ASP A 127 -11.50 -0.02 6.10
CA ASP A 127 -12.51 0.73 5.34
C ASP A 127 -11.87 1.40 4.12
N SER A 128 -12.16 0.87 2.92
CA SER A 128 -11.64 1.38 1.66
C SER A 128 -12.15 2.79 1.32
N ARG A 129 -13.17 3.32 2.00
CA ARG A 129 -13.60 4.72 1.80
C ARG A 129 -12.59 5.72 2.38
N ARG A 130 -11.81 5.31 3.39
CA ARG A 130 -10.79 6.16 4.04
C ARG A 130 -9.36 5.67 3.81
N GLN A 131 -9.16 4.36 3.66
CA GLN A 131 -7.83 3.75 3.55
C GLN A 131 -7.52 3.34 2.12
N ARG A 132 -6.26 3.46 1.70
CA ARG A 132 -5.75 2.71 0.54
C ARG A 132 -5.31 1.32 0.98
N ILE A 133 -5.89 0.28 0.40
CA ILE A 133 -5.63 -1.10 0.82
C ILE A 133 -5.03 -1.86 -0.37
N GLY A 134 -3.86 -2.44 -0.16
CA GLY A 134 -3.08 -3.07 -1.22
C GLY A 134 -2.62 -4.47 -0.84
N SER A 135 -2.35 -5.31 -1.82
CA SER A 135 -1.64 -6.57 -1.59
C SER A 135 -0.74 -6.96 -2.75
N ILE A 136 0.31 -7.72 -2.45
CA ILE A 136 1.22 -8.31 -3.42
C ILE A 136 1.05 -9.83 -3.45
N CYS A 137 1.07 -10.41 -4.66
CA CYS A 137 0.99 -11.84 -4.92
C CYS A 137 -0.18 -12.52 -4.16
N ALA A 138 0.11 -13.48 -3.28
CA ALA A 138 -0.91 -14.23 -2.53
C ALA A 138 -1.53 -13.40 -1.39
N GLY A 139 -1.06 -12.18 -1.12
CA GLY A 139 -1.77 -11.24 -0.26
C GLY A 139 -3.20 -10.94 -0.74
N ALA A 140 -3.50 -11.14 -2.03
CA ALA A 140 -4.85 -10.98 -2.58
C ALA A 140 -5.89 -11.90 -1.91
N PHE A 141 -5.49 -13.08 -1.41
CA PHE A 141 -6.39 -13.96 -0.66
C PHE A 141 -6.82 -13.36 0.68
N ILE A 142 -6.00 -12.51 1.30
CA ILE A 142 -6.39 -11.79 2.51
C ILE A 142 -7.47 -10.76 2.17
N LEU A 143 -7.29 -10.00 1.07
CA LEU A 143 -8.29 -9.02 0.64
C LEU A 143 -9.62 -9.66 0.26
N GLU A 144 -9.59 -10.83 -0.37
CA GLU A 144 -10.77 -11.66 -0.65
C GLU A 144 -11.51 -12.02 0.64
N ARG A 145 -10.81 -12.57 1.64
CA ARG A 145 -11.41 -12.98 2.92
C ARG A 145 -11.93 -11.83 3.77
N LEU A 146 -11.37 -10.63 3.60
CA LEU A 146 -11.87 -9.41 4.22
C LEU A 146 -13.05 -8.79 3.45
N GLY A 147 -13.47 -9.38 2.32
CA GLY A 147 -14.59 -8.89 1.51
C GLY A 147 -14.27 -7.58 0.77
N LEU A 148 -12.99 -7.29 0.51
CA LEU A 148 -12.54 -6.02 -0.05
C LEU A 148 -12.42 -6.01 -1.58
N LEU A 149 -12.59 -7.16 -2.23
CA LEU A 149 -12.48 -7.30 -3.69
C LEU A 149 -13.86 -7.37 -4.33
N SER A 150 -14.06 -6.68 -5.47
CA SER A 150 -15.34 -6.62 -6.19
C SER A 150 -15.45 -7.62 -7.36
N GLY A 151 -14.68 -8.70 -7.32
CA GLY A 151 -14.74 -9.79 -8.30
C GLY A 151 -13.48 -9.93 -9.14
N GLN A 152 -12.79 -8.85 -9.48
CA GLN A 152 -11.53 -8.90 -10.24
C GLN A 152 -10.31 -8.74 -9.33
N ALA A 153 -9.23 -9.42 -9.66
CA ALA A 153 -7.95 -9.23 -8.97
C ALA A 153 -6.80 -9.77 -9.82
N THR A 154 -5.58 -9.46 -9.43
CA THR A 154 -4.39 -10.19 -9.90
C THR A 154 -3.67 -10.82 -8.72
N THR A 155 -2.85 -11.83 -8.99
CA THR A 155 -2.03 -12.52 -7.99
C THR A 155 -0.80 -13.12 -8.66
N HIS A 156 0.02 -13.87 -7.93
CA HIS A 156 1.12 -14.62 -8.52
C HIS A 156 0.58 -15.65 -9.55
N PRO A 157 1.23 -15.87 -10.71
CA PRO A 157 0.75 -16.81 -11.72
C PRO A 157 0.39 -18.20 -11.17
N ASP A 158 1.23 -18.76 -10.30
CA ASP A 158 1.00 -20.08 -9.68
C ASP A 158 -0.23 -20.14 -8.76
N ALA A 159 -0.72 -18.99 -8.27
CA ALA A 159 -1.87 -18.91 -7.38
C ALA A 159 -3.17 -18.52 -8.12
N ARG A 160 -3.10 -18.31 -9.44
CA ARG A 160 -4.22 -17.85 -10.28
C ARG A 160 -5.42 -18.78 -10.22
N SER A 161 -5.20 -20.09 -10.31
CA SER A 161 -6.26 -21.10 -10.29
C SER A 161 -6.98 -21.14 -8.93
N SER A 162 -6.24 -20.98 -7.82
CA SER A 162 -6.82 -20.89 -6.49
C SER A 162 -7.70 -19.65 -6.32
N LEU A 163 -7.35 -18.54 -6.96
CA LEU A 163 -8.15 -17.32 -6.94
C LEU A 163 -9.46 -17.50 -7.74
N GLN A 164 -9.41 -18.20 -8.90
CA GLN A 164 -10.61 -18.58 -9.66
C GLN A 164 -11.55 -19.48 -8.86
N ALA A 165 -10.99 -20.43 -8.10
CA ALA A 165 -11.78 -21.34 -7.28
C ALA A 165 -12.56 -20.62 -6.17
N LEU A 166 -12.18 -19.39 -5.82
CA LEU A 166 -12.92 -18.51 -4.88
C LEU A 166 -13.98 -17.65 -5.57
N GLY A 167 -14.21 -17.82 -6.87
CA GLY A 167 -15.21 -17.07 -7.63
C GLY A 167 -14.73 -15.68 -8.09
N LEU A 168 -13.45 -15.37 -7.93
CA LEU A 168 -12.83 -14.17 -8.49
C LEU A 168 -12.41 -14.40 -9.96
N GLU A 169 -12.32 -13.33 -10.74
CA GLU A 169 -11.80 -13.26 -12.09
C GLU A 169 -10.34 -12.75 -12.05
N PRO A 170 -9.33 -13.64 -12.19
CA PRO A 170 -7.95 -13.21 -12.24
C PRO A 170 -7.64 -12.54 -13.58
N VAL A 171 -7.26 -11.28 -13.51
CA VAL A 171 -6.84 -10.46 -14.64
C VAL A 171 -5.36 -10.67 -14.91
N ASP A 172 -4.99 -10.84 -16.18
CA ASP A 172 -3.60 -11.00 -16.62
C ASP A 172 -2.88 -9.65 -16.71
N GLN A 173 -2.79 -8.96 -15.58
CA GLN A 173 -2.14 -7.66 -15.44
C GLN A 173 -1.30 -7.62 -14.17
N PRO A 174 -0.20 -6.86 -14.14
CA PRO A 174 0.65 -6.81 -12.96
C PRO A 174 0.04 -6.00 -11.81
N LEU A 175 -0.96 -5.16 -12.08
CA LEU A 175 -1.69 -4.38 -11.10
C LEU A 175 -3.17 -4.29 -11.52
N VAL A 176 -4.08 -4.48 -10.58
CA VAL A 176 -5.52 -4.28 -10.74
C VAL A 176 -6.01 -3.40 -9.60
N CYS A 177 -6.68 -2.30 -9.92
CA CYS A 177 -7.19 -1.32 -8.96
C CYS A 177 -8.72 -1.24 -9.03
N GLN A 178 -9.36 -1.17 -7.86
CA GLN A 178 -10.80 -0.98 -7.65
C GLN A 178 -10.99 0.14 -6.63
N GLY A 179 -11.18 1.37 -7.10
CA GLY A 179 -11.11 2.56 -6.26
C GLY A 179 -9.83 2.61 -5.40
N ASN A 180 -10.00 2.51 -4.08
CA ASN A 180 -8.92 2.55 -3.09
C ASN A 180 -8.38 1.16 -2.70
N VAL A 181 -8.74 0.10 -3.42
CA VAL A 181 -8.21 -1.25 -3.23
C VAL A 181 -7.37 -1.66 -4.44
N ALA A 182 -6.20 -2.25 -4.22
CA ALA A 182 -5.34 -2.74 -5.30
C ALA A 182 -4.74 -4.12 -5.02
N THR A 183 -4.60 -4.92 -6.06
CA THR A 183 -3.86 -6.19 -6.04
C THR A 183 -2.74 -6.12 -7.06
N ALA A 184 -1.57 -6.62 -6.72
CA ALA A 184 -0.40 -6.65 -7.60
C ALA A 184 0.15 -8.07 -7.73
N GLY A 185 0.45 -8.52 -8.94
CA GLY A 185 0.91 -9.88 -9.25
C GLY A 185 2.38 -9.92 -9.67
N GLY A 186 3.19 -10.74 -9.00
CA GLY A 186 4.64 -10.84 -9.20
C GLY A 186 5.44 -9.83 -8.37
N CYS A 187 6.57 -10.26 -7.79
CA CYS A 187 7.28 -9.49 -6.76
C CYS A 187 7.66 -8.06 -7.18
N LEU A 188 8.14 -7.87 -8.41
CA LEU A 188 8.53 -6.54 -8.89
C LEU A 188 7.34 -5.61 -9.18
N SER A 189 6.11 -6.13 -9.20
CA SER A 189 4.90 -5.32 -9.26
C SER A 189 4.66 -4.51 -7.98
N ALA A 190 5.47 -4.73 -6.93
CA ALA A 190 5.57 -3.80 -5.80
C ALA A 190 5.89 -2.36 -6.24
N LEU A 191 6.65 -2.16 -7.35
CA LEU A 191 6.87 -0.83 -7.93
C LEU A 191 5.57 -0.16 -8.38
N TYR A 192 4.65 -0.95 -8.95
CA TYR A 192 3.36 -0.46 -9.41
C TYR A 192 2.41 -0.24 -8.23
N LEU A 193 2.39 -1.13 -7.24
CA LEU A 193 1.56 -0.99 -6.05
C LEU A 193 1.95 0.24 -5.22
N VAL A 194 3.25 0.42 -4.95
CA VAL A 194 3.74 1.62 -4.25
C VAL A 194 3.51 2.86 -5.10
N GLY A 195 3.73 2.77 -6.42
CA GLY A 195 3.47 3.89 -7.32
C GLY A 195 2.00 4.32 -7.33
N TRP A 196 1.07 3.37 -7.39
CA TRP A 196 -0.38 3.62 -7.28
C TRP A 196 -0.72 4.28 -5.93
N LEU A 197 -0.17 3.75 -4.83
CA LEU A 197 -0.40 4.31 -3.50
C LEU A 197 0.02 5.78 -3.46
N VAL A 198 1.24 6.08 -3.91
CA VAL A 198 1.78 7.44 -3.88
C VAL A 198 1.03 8.38 -4.83
N GLU A 199 0.76 7.97 -6.07
CA GLU A 199 -0.02 8.81 -7.01
C GLU A 199 -1.43 9.09 -6.50
N SER A 200 -2.05 8.13 -5.80
CA SER A 200 -3.41 8.31 -5.28
C SER A 200 -3.50 9.35 -4.15
N TRP A 201 -2.39 9.65 -3.46
CA TRP A 201 -2.33 10.72 -2.44
C TRP A 201 -1.77 12.02 -2.98
N PHE A 202 -0.86 11.93 -3.94
CA PHE A 202 -0.07 13.05 -4.43
C PHE A 202 -0.23 13.18 -5.95
N ASP A 203 0.86 13.01 -6.68
CA ASP A 203 0.91 13.13 -8.13
C ASP A 203 2.02 12.23 -8.73
N VAL A 204 2.08 12.24 -10.06
CA VAL A 204 3.08 11.52 -10.87
C VAL A 204 4.51 11.95 -10.51
N GLY A 205 4.72 13.21 -10.14
CA GLY A 205 6.02 13.76 -9.75
C GLY A 205 6.50 13.14 -8.44
N LYS A 206 5.63 13.03 -7.44
CA LYS A 206 5.94 12.35 -6.17
C LYS A 206 6.25 10.88 -6.39
N ARG A 207 5.45 10.15 -7.19
CA ARG A 207 5.76 8.76 -7.55
C ARG A 207 7.15 8.63 -8.16
N ARG A 208 7.47 9.46 -9.15
CA ARG A 208 8.79 9.46 -9.82
C ARG A 208 9.91 9.65 -8.80
N ALA A 209 9.80 10.66 -7.95
CA ALA A 209 10.79 10.92 -6.91
C ALA A 209 10.95 9.74 -5.94
N THR A 210 9.85 9.10 -5.54
CA THR A 210 9.86 7.94 -4.63
C THR A 210 10.51 6.71 -5.25
N LEU A 211 10.25 6.42 -6.54
CA LEU A 211 10.75 5.20 -7.19
C LEU A 211 12.14 5.37 -7.79
N LEU A 212 12.55 6.58 -8.16
CA LEU A 212 13.83 6.87 -8.81
C LEU A 212 15.04 6.16 -8.16
N PRO A 213 15.18 6.11 -6.82
CA PRO A 213 16.37 5.54 -6.19
C PRO A 213 16.51 4.01 -6.33
N VAL A 214 15.45 3.29 -6.72
CA VAL A 214 15.48 1.83 -6.92
C VAL A 214 15.51 1.43 -8.39
N LEU A 215 15.44 2.40 -9.31
CA LEU A 215 15.47 2.12 -10.74
C LEU A 215 16.91 1.88 -11.23
N PRO A 216 17.12 0.99 -12.22
CA PRO A 216 18.45 0.75 -12.76
C PRO A 216 19.06 2.03 -13.37
N ALA A 217 20.35 2.24 -13.11
CA ALA A 217 21.09 3.38 -13.65
C ALA A 217 21.08 3.36 -15.19
N GLY A 218 20.70 4.49 -15.80
CA GLY A 218 20.59 4.64 -17.25
C GLY A 218 19.29 4.12 -17.85
N GLN A 219 18.36 3.59 -17.03
CA GLN A 219 17.07 3.06 -17.50
C GLN A 219 15.87 3.74 -16.84
N GLN A 220 16.07 4.85 -16.13
CA GLN A 220 15.02 5.47 -15.31
C GLN A 220 13.80 5.91 -16.13
N GLU A 221 14.00 6.48 -17.33
CA GLU A 221 12.89 6.89 -18.21
C GLU A 221 12.08 5.70 -18.73
N LEU A 222 12.76 4.60 -19.08
CA LEU A 222 12.11 3.37 -19.55
C LEU A 222 11.25 2.75 -18.45
N TYR A 223 11.79 2.66 -17.24
CA TYR A 223 11.06 2.14 -16.09
C TYR A 223 9.92 3.07 -15.69
N ASP A 224 10.12 4.39 -15.68
CA ASP A 224 9.05 5.34 -15.37
C ASP A 224 7.88 5.23 -16.37
N ALA A 225 8.18 5.11 -17.67
CA ALA A 225 7.17 4.92 -18.69
C ALA A 225 6.38 3.61 -18.48
N LEU A 226 7.08 2.51 -18.17
CA LEU A 226 6.46 1.21 -17.89
C LEU A 226 5.60 1.26 -16.63
N ILE A 227 6.11 1.83 -15.53
CA ILE A 227 5.39 1.97 -14.26
C ILE A 227 4.13 2.80 -14.45
N GLY A 228 4.25 3.96 -15.10
CA GLY A 228 3.11 4.83 -15.36
C GLY A 228 2.06 4.18 -16.28
N LEU A 229 2.48 3.37 -17.26
CA LEU A 229 1.57 2.59 -18.09
C LEU A 229 0.82 1.55 -17.27
N SER A 230 1.52 0.75 -16.46
CA SER A 230 0.94 -0.31 -15.63
C SER A 230 -0.08 0.24 -14.62
N ILE A 231 0.21 1.38 -13.99
CA ILE A 231 -0.73 2.03 -13.05
C ILE A 231 -2.00 2.50 -13.78
N ARG A 232 -1.85 3.16 -14.93
CA ARG A 232 -3.01 3.59 -15.73
C ARG A 232 -3.87 2.41 -16.19
N GLN A 233 -3.25 1.31 -16.64
CA GLN A 233 -3.97 0.11 -17.06
C GLN A 233 -4.72 -0.54 -15.90
N GLY A 234 -4.08 -0.65 -14.73
CA GLY A 234 -4.71 -1.21 -13.53
C GLY A 234 -5.92 -0.40 -13.05
N ALA A 235 -5.89 0.93 -13.22
CA ALA A 235 -7.01 1.81 -12.86
C ALA A 235 -8.20 1.76 -13.85
N LEU A 236 -7.98 1.36 -15.11
CA LEU A 236 -9.04 1.33 -16.12
C LEU A 236 -10.05 0.20 -15.91
N TYR A 237 -9.70 -0.83 -15.13
CA TYR A 237 -10.60 -1.94 -14.80
C TYR A 237 -11.71 -1.58 -13.81
N ASP A 238 -11.64 -0.42 -13.13
CA ASP A 238 -12.70 0.09 -12.25
C ASP A 238 -13.95 0.57 -13.02
N ARG A 239 -13.91 0.56 -14.37
CA ARG A 239 -15.10 0.83 -15.18
C ARG A 239 -15.85 -0.49 -15.38
N PRO A 240 -17.15 -0.57 -15.00
CA PRO A 240 -17.94 -1.74 -15.34
C PRO A 240 -17.83 -1.94 -16.84
N SER A 241 -17.39 -3.14 -17.24
CA SER A 241 -17.52 -3.59 -18.60
C SER A 241 -18.97 -3.33 -18.99
N GLN A 242 -19.18 -2.47 -19.98
CA GLN A 242 -20.44 -2.47 -20.69
C GLN A 242 -20.52 -3.87 -21.30
N GLN A 243 -21.14 -4.81 -20.58
CA GLN A 243 -21.70 -5.99 -21.19
C GLN A 243 -22.69 -5.44 -22.22
N GLU A 244 -22.22 -5.37 -23.47
CA GLU A 244 -23.10 -5.33 -24.62
C GLU A 244 -24.17 -6.39 -24.39
N THR A 245 -25.37 -5.88 -24.18
CA THR A 245 -26.60 -6.63 -24.29
C THR A 245 -26.56 -7.33 -25.64
N ARG A 246 -26.16 -8.61 -25.65
CA ARG A 246 -26.57 -9.55 -26.71
C ARG A 246 -28.07 -9.77 -26.56
N HIS A 247 -28.84 -8.74 -26.91
CA HIS A 247 -30.24 -8.86 -27.22
C HIS A 247 -30.36 -9.64 -28.53
N GLY A 248 -30.94 -10.84 -28.40
CA GLY A 248 -31.68 -11.58 -29.41
C GLY A 248 -31.30 -11.38 -30.88
N MET A 249 -30.55 -12.35 -31.41
CA MET A 249 -30.87 -12.86 -32.74
C MET A 249 -31.52 -14.23 -32.54
N SER A 250 -32.85 -14.21 -32.48
CA SER A 250 -33.65 -15.33 -32.93
C SER A 250 -33.35 -15.56 -34.40
N SER A 251 -32.83 -16.72 -34.75
CA SER A 251 -32.94 -17.24 -36.10
C SER A 251 -33.15 -18.74 -36.01
N ASN A 252 -34.35 -19.15 -36.45
CA ASN A 252 -34.73 -20.49 -36.84
C ASN A 252 -33.55 -21.26 -37.45
N TRP A 253 -33.25 -22.45 -36.94
CA TRP A 253 -33.18 -23.76 -37.61
C TRP A 253 -32.85 -24.81 -36.55
#